data_AF-A0A8S0XMI0-F1
#
_entry.id   AF-A0A8S0XMI0-F1
#
_cell.length_a   1.000
_cell.length_b   1.000
_cell.length_c   1.000
_cell.angle_alpha   90.00
_cell.angle_beta   90.00
_cell.angle_gamma   90.00
#
_symmetry.space_group_name_H-M   'P 1'
#
loop_
_entity.id
_entity.type
_entity.pdbx_description
1 polymer ?
#
loop_
_entity_poly.entity_id
_entity_poly.type
_entity_poly.pdbx_seq_one_letter_code
_entity_poly.pdbx_strand_id
1 'polypeptide(L)'
;MMDVPSVQPIAPDVGKIAGPLLIGYMLTWGLYGVLFVQMYLYHLAGSKDSALFQLLVCSLYAFQSAQTFLLSHSAFATFASGFGRVDLIDDIQYTWLAIPVMTSAMAFVVQNYFAHQIYKLSKSKTMPFLISLLSTTQLAGGIASGVIQHDVLIFSKFSERNVLIGTGIWNCPAVLCNIILSVCMAQQLLRNRSWKLAPAQTPLSIRLLVQSGAVVAVLAILNLILSFLPGEPPPTYWQATSCILAGGYTNTFLAGLNARIRIWHPDFTEESYYLDSASNYQHTEPRPTIRSALVFALDSRGALEQDMTRFEEEDEHLRR
;
A
#
# COMPACT_ATOMS: atom_id res chain seq x y z
N MET A 1 -35.07 35.05 -28.88
CA MET A 1 -33.73 35.13 -28.26
C MET A 1 -33.77 34.18 -27.09
N MET A 2 -33.18 32.98 -27.22
CA MET A 2 -33.05 32.08 -26.06
C MET A 2 -32.03 32.72 -25.14
N ASP A 3 -32.41 32.94 -23.88
CA ASP A 3 -31.49 33.39 -22.84
C ASP A 3 -30.33 32.39 -22.78
N VAL A 4 -29.16 32.82 -23.23
CA VAL A 4 -27.91 32.10 -23.01
C VAL A 4 -27.71 32.13 -21.49
N PRO A 5 -27.73 30.99 -20.79
CA PRO A 5 -27.49 30.99 -19.36
C PRO A 5 -26.13 31.62 -19.13
N SER A 6 -26.12 32.74 -18.41
CA SER A 6 -24.91 33.46 -18.05
C SER A 6 -23.94 32.47 -17.43
N VAL A 7 -22.77 32.30 -18.08
CA VAL A 7 -21.69 31.48 -17.54
C VAL A 7 -21.33 32.10 -16.20
N GLN A 8 -21.64 31.40 -15.11
CA GLN A 8 -21.29 31.89 -13.78
C GLN A 8 -19.77 32.13 -13.76
N PRO A 9 -19.31 33.29 -13.28
CA PRO A 9 -17.89 33.61 -13.27
C PRO A 9 -17.16 32.54 -12.46
N ILE A 10 -16.20 31.86 -13.09
CA ILE A 10 -15.33 30.89 -12.45
C ILE A 10 -14.65 31.62 -11.29
N ALA A 11 -14.93 31.22 -10.05
CA ALA A 11 -14.34 31.86 -8.89
C ALA A 11 -12.79 31.77 -9.01
N PRO A 12 -12.05 32.86 -8.72
CA PRO A 12 -10.61 32.93 -8.95
C PRO A 12 -9.76 31.90 -8.17
N ASP A 13 -10.37 31.13 -7.25
CA ASP A 13 -9.70 30.14 -6.40
C ASP A 13 -10.21 28.69 -6.57
N VAL A 14 -10.99 28.37 -7.61
CA VAL A 14 -11.53 27.01 -7.84
C VAL A 14 -10.42 25.94 -7.85
N GLY A 15 -9.26 26.24 -8.44
CA GLY A 15 -8.14 25.30 -8.49
C GLY A 15 -7.58 24.92 -7.11
N LYS A 16 -7.62 25.82 -6.13
CA LYS A 16 -7.16 25.55 -4.76
C LYS A 16 -8.13 24.64 -3.99
N ILE A 17 -9.42 24.74 -4.29
CA ILE A 17 -10.48 23.97 -3.62
C ILE A 17 -10.60 22.58 -4.26
N ALA A 18 -10.67 22.53 -5.60
CA ALA A 18 -10.86 21.31 -6.37
C ALA A 18 -9.58 20.48 -6.59
N GLY A 19 -8.42 21.12 -6.67
CA GLY A 19 -7.14 20.45 -6.95
C GLY A 19 -6.81 19.33 -5.95
N PRO A 20 -6.88 19.55 -4.63
CA PRO A 20 -6.64 18.52 -3.64
C PRO A 20 -7.59 17.33 -3.76
N LEU A 21 -8.88 17.57 -4.03
CA LEU A 21 -9.87 16.52 -4.20
C LEU A 21 -9.55 15.65 -5.43
N LEU A 22 -9.23 16.28 -6.56
CA LEU A 22 -8.83 15.59 -7.79
C LEU A 22 -7.57 14.73 -7.59
N ILE A 23 -6.54 15.29 -6.97
CA ILE A 23 -5.31 14.57 -6.65
C ILE A 23 -5.61 13.37 -5.74
N GLY A 24 -6.47 13.56 -4.73
CA GLY A 24 -6.94 12.49 -3.86
C GLY A 24 -7.55 11.33 -4.64
N TYR A 25 -8.48 11.61 -5.55
CA TYR A 25 -9.11 10.59 -6.39
C TYR A 25 -8.14 9.85 -7.30
N MET A 26 -7.19 10.56 -7.93
CA MET A 26 -6.17 9.94 -8.79
C MET A 26 -5.26 9.00 -7.99
N LEU A 27 -4.82 9.44 -6.81
CA LEU A 27 -4.00 8.60 -5.93
C LEU A 27 -4.77 7.40 -5.38
N THR A 28 -6.06 7.54 -5.08
CA THR A 28 -6.92 6.41 -4.68
C THR A 28 -6.96 5.33 -5.78
N TRP A 29 -7.12 5.71 -7.05
CA TRP A 29 -7.06 4.77 -8.17
C TRP A 29 -5.68 4.11 -8.31
N GLY A 30 -4.60 4.88 -8.13
CA GLY A 30 -3.24 4.34 -8.13
C GLY A 30 -3.03 3.28 -7.04
N LEU A 31 -3.45 3.57 -5.81
CA LEU A 31 -3.40 2.62 -4.69
C LEU A 31 -4.32 1.42 -4.89
N TYR A 32 -5.46 1.60 -5.55
CA TYR A 32 -6.35 0.50 -5.92
C TYR A 32 -5.70 -0.44 -6.94
N GLY A 33 -4.97 0.10 -7.93
CA GLY A 33 -4.19 -0.71 -8.87
C GLY A 33 -3.12 -1.56 -8.19
N VAL A 34 -2.39 -0.99 -7.22
CA VAL A 34 -1.42 -1.74 -6.41
C VAL A 34 -2.13 -2.84 -5.62
N LEU A 35 -3.26 -2.53 -4.98
CA LEU A 35 -4.04 -3.51 -4.23
C LEU A 35 -4.54 -4.65 -5.13
N PHE A 36 -4.95 -4.35 -6.36
CA PHE A 36 -5.40 -5.35 -7.33
C PHE A 36 -4.31 -6.35 -7.65
N VAL A 37 -3.09 -5.87 -7.97
CA VAL A 37 -1.93 -6.74 -8.21
C VAL A 37 -1.59 -7.55 -6.97
N GLN A 38 -1.64 -6.93 -5.79
CA GLN A 38 -1.39 -7.64 -4.54
C GLN A 38 -2.42 -8.76 -4.28
N MET A 39 -3.70 -8.51 -4.56
CA MET A 39 -4.76 -9.51 -4.41
C MET A 39 -4.58 -10.66 -5.41
N TYR A 40 -4.20 -10.35 -6.64
CA TYR A 40 -3.90 -11.36 -7.66
C TYR A 40 -2.76 -12.28 -7.22
N LEU A 41 -1.66 -11.73 -6.72
CA LEU A 41 -0.52 -12.51 -6.21
C LEU A 41 -0.92 -13.38 -5.00
N TYR A 42 -1.77 -12.88 -4.11
CA TYR A 42 -2.27 -13.64 -2.96
C TYR A 42 -3.03 -14.90 -3.41
N HIS A 43 -3.88 -14.78 -4.43
CA HIS A 43 -4.62 -15.91 -4.98
C HIS A 43 -3.73 -16.88 -5.75
N LEU A 44 -2.81 -16.36 -6.57
CA LEU A 44 -1.93 -17.17 -7.41
C LEU A 44 -1.07 -18.12 -6.58
N ALA A 45 -0.60 -17.66 -5.43
CA ALA A 45 0.25 -18.46 -4.57
C ALA A 45 -0.47 -19.60 -3.83
N GLY A 46 -1.79 -19.73 -3.95
CA GLY A 46 -2.52 -20.85 -3.37
C GLY A 46 -2.43 -20.91 -1.84
N SER A 47 -2.54 -19.76 -1.17
CA SER A 47 -2.39 -19.68 0.29
C SER A 47 -3.32 -20.64 1.02
N LYS A 48 -2.76 -21.55 1.84
CA LYS A 48 -3.47 -22.48 2.73
C LYS A 48 -4.05 -21.78 3.98
N ASP A 49 -4.49 -20.54 3.84
CA ASP A 49 -5.16 -19.82 4.91
C ASP A 49 -6.55 -20.40 5.18
N SER A 50 -7.05 -20.24 6.40
CA SER A 50 -8.42 -20.66 6.73
C SER A 50 -9.45 -19.89 5.92
N ALA A 51 -10.60 -20.51 5.63
CA ALA A 51 -11.69 -19.89 4.88
C ALA A 51 -12.14 -18.55 5.50
N LEU A 52 -12.12 -18.44 6.84
CA LEU A 52 -12.43 -17.19 7.55
C LEU A 52 -11.40 -16.08 7.25
N PHE A 53 -10.13 -16.42 7.13
CA PHE A 53 -9.09 -15.45 6.80
C PHE A 53 -9.18 -15.01 5.33
N GLN A 54 -9.43 -15.95 4.42
CA GLN A 54 -9.68 -15.64 3.01
C GLN A 54 -10.91 -14.75 2.84
N LEU A 55 -11.98 -15.00 3.60
CA LEU A 55 -13.17 -14.15 3.63
C LEU A 55 -12.81 -12.73 4.10
N LEU A 56 -11.98 -12.58 5.13
CA LEU A 56 -11.53 -11.28 5.62
C LEU A 56 -10.73 -10.51 4.56
N VAL A 57 -9.79 -11.17 3.87
CA VAL A 57 -9.01 -10.56 2.78
C VAL A 57 -9.93 -10.12 1.64
N CYS A 58 -10.84 -10.99 1.20
CA CYS A 58 -11.82 -10.68 0.15
C CYS A 58 -12.75 -9.53 0.57
N SER A 59 -13.15 -9.48 1.85
CA SER A 59 -14.00 -8.41 2.39
C SER A 59 -13.27 -7.07 2.34
N LEU A 60 -12.01 -7.00 2.80
CA LEU A 60 -11.21 -5.78 2.71
C LEU A 60 -11.02 -5.29 1.26
N TYR A 61 -10.80 -6.21 0.32
CA TYR A 61 -10.70 -5.88 -1.10
C TYR A 61 -12.04 -5.36 -1.66
N ALA A 62 -13.17 -5.98 -1.29
CA ALA A 62 -14.50 -5.53 -1.70
C ALA A 62 -14.84 -4.15 -1.12
N PHE A 63 -14.51 -3.89 0.15
CA PHE A 63 -14.67 -2.58 0.78
C PHE A 63 -13.83 -1.50 0.10
N GLN A 64 -12.55 -1.79 -0.22
CA GLN A 64 -11.72 -0.83 -0.96
C GLN A 64 -12.26 -0.56 -2.37
N SER A 65 -12.76 -1.60 -3.04
CA SER A 65 -13.36 -1.48 -4.38
C SER A 65 -14.60 -0.57 -4.31
N ALA A 66 -15.53 -0.86 -3.40
CA ALA A 66 -16.73 -0.06 -3.20
C ALA A 66 -16.40 1.40 -2.85
N GLN A 67 -15.42 1.64 -1.98
CA GLN A 67 -14.97 3.00 -1.68
C GLN A 67 -14.44 3.72 -2.94
N THR A 68 -13.61 3.04 -3.73
CA THR A 68 -13.02 3.61 -4.96
C THR A 68 -14.10 3.96 -5.98
N PHE A 69 -15.13 3.11 -6.15
CA PHE A 69 -16.26 3.40 -7.04
C PHE A 69 -17.13 4.55 -6.54
N LEU A 70 -17.41 4.65 -5.23
CA LEU A 70 -18.17 5.77 -4.65
C LEU A 70 -17.45 7.11 -4.82
N LEU A 71 -16.13 7.12 -4.60
CA LEU A 71 -15.31 8.31 -4.83
C LEU A 71 -15.24 8.66 -6.32
N SER A 72 -15.19 7.65 -7.21
CA SER A 72 -15.24 7.86 -8.65
C SER A 72 -16.56 8.45 -9.12
N HIS A 73 -17.69 7.94 -8.60
CA HIS A 73 -19.00 8.53 -8.87
C HIS A 73 -19.03 10.01 -8.46
N SER A 74 -18.50 10.30 -7.27
CA SER A 74 -18.42 11.68 -6.77
C SER A 74 -17.54 12.55 -7.67
N ALA A 75 -16.39 12.02 -8.10
CA ALA A 75 -15.50 12.68 -9.05
C ALA A 75 -16.18 12.98 -10.39
N PHE A 76 -16.92 12.02 -10.96
CA PHE A 76 -17.66 12.20 -12.21
C PHE A 76 -18.78 13.22 -12.08
N ALA A 77 -19.53 13.19 -10.98
CA ALA A 77 -20.60 14.14 -10.73
C ALA A 77 -20.06 15.58 -10.60
N THR A 78 -18.96 15.77 -9.87
CA THR A 78 -18.35 17.09 -9.65
C THR A 78 -17.58 17.62 -10.87
N PHE A 79 -16.75 16.79 -11.52
CA PHE A 79 -15.81 17.25 -12.54
C PHE A 79 -16.27 17.05 -13.98
N ALA A 80 -17.14 16.08 -14.26
CA ALA A 80 -17.60 15.82 -15.62
C ALA A 80 -19.03 16.36 -15.82
N SER A 81 -20.02 15.75 -15.17
CA SER A 81 -21.43 16.12 -15.35
C SER A 81 -21.75 17.51 -14.78
N GLY A 82 -21.07 17.88 -13.70
CA GLY A 82 -21.22 19.16 -13.00
C GLY A 82 -20.26 20.26 -13.45
N PHE A 83 -19.53 20.07 -14.55
CA PHE A 83 -18.49 21.00 -14.98
C PHE A 83 -19.01 22.44 -15.10
N GLY A 84 -18.33 23.38 -14.46
CA GLY A 84 -18.72 24.80 -14.43
C GLY A 84 -19.69 25.19 -13.30
N ARG A 85 -20.17 24.25 -12.48
CA ARG A 85 -21.00 24.52 -11.30
C ARG A 85 -20.19 24.39 -10.01
N VAL A 86 -19.82 25.53 -9.42
CA VAL A 86 -19.00 25.57 -8.20
C VAL A 86 -19.71 24.92 -7.00
N ASP A 87 -21.04 24.97 -6.97
CA ASP A 87 -21.87 24.36 -5.91
C ASP A 87 -21.64 22.84 -5.77
N LEU A 88 -21.32 22.14 -6.86
CA LEU A 88 -21.12 20.68 -6.87
C LEU A 88 -19.72 20.27 -6.39
N ILE A 89 -18.79 21.22 -6.29
CA ILE A 89 -17.47 21.01 -5.66
C ILE A 89 -17.63 21.04 -4.13
N ASP A 90 -18.64 21.76 -3.65
CA ASP A 90 -18.93 21.90 -2.22
C ASP A 90 -19.87 20.81 -1.69
N ASP A 91 -20.42 19.96 -2.54
CA ASP A 91 -21.33 18.88 -2.16
C ASP A 91 -20.57 17.62 -1.72
N ILE A 92 -20.89 17.13 -0.52
CA ILE A 92 -20.26 15.95 0.08
C ILE A 92 -20.68 14.65 -0.63
N GLN A 93 -21.85 14.60 -1.28
CA GLN A 93 -22.35 13.44 -2.04
C GLN A 93 -22.19 12.10 -1.30
N TYR A 94 -21.43 11.13 -1.83
CA TYR A 94 -21.16 9.84 -1.17
C TYR A 94 -19.86 9.82 -0.35
N THR A 95 -19.17 10.96 -0.28
CA THR A 95 -17.87 11.10 0.40
C THR A 95 -18.00 10.95 1.92
N TRP A 96 -19.14 11.36 2.52
CA TRP A 96 -19.41 11.17 3.95
C TRP A 96 -19.43 9.70 4.38
N LEU A 97 -19.78 8.78 3.46
CA LEU A 97 -19.77 7.35 3.74
C LEU A 97 -18.39 6.76 3.38
N ALA A 98 -17.92 7.08 2.17
CA ALA A 98 -16.70 6.51 1.63
C ALA A 98 -15.45 6.90 2.45
N ILE A 99 -15.34 8.16 2.90
CA ILE A 99 -14.14 8.60 3.62
C ILE A 99 -14.18 8.19 5.09
N PRO A 100 -15.01 8.75 5.98
CA PRO A 100 -14.87 8.49 7.42
C PRO A 100 -15.37 7.10 7.84
N VAL A 101 -16.48 6.62 7.28
CA VAL A 101 -17.09 5.34 7.71
C VAL A 101 -16.31 4.15 7.16
N MET A 102 -16.12 4.07 5.84
CA MET A 102 -15.44 2.91 5.24
C MET A 102 -13.95 2.86 5.62
N THR A 103 -13.25 4.00 5.67
CA THR A 103 -11.84 4.04 6.08
C THR A 103 -11.67 3.59 7.53
N SER A 104 -12.55 4.03 8.44
CA SER A 104 -12.46 3.63 9.84
C SER A 104 -12.77 2.15 10.05
N ALA A 105 -13.72 1.58 9.29
CA ALA A 105 -13.99 0.13 9.28
C ALA A 105 -12.78 -0.68 8.79
N MET A 106 -12.17 -0.28 7.67
CA MET A 106 -10.97 -0.94 7.15
C MET A 106 -9.79 -0.82 8.12
N ALA A 107 -9.57 0.38 8.68
CA ALA A 107 -8.54 0.62 9.68
C ALA A 107 -8.73 -0.27 10.92
N PHE A 108 -9.96 -0.40 11.43
CA PHE A 108 -10.28 -1.26 12.56
C PHE A 108 -9.87 -2.72 12.31
N VAL A 109 -10.27 -3.29 11.17
CA VAL A 109 -9.94 -4.68 10.83
C VAL A 109 -8.42 -4.87 10.70
N VAL A 110 -7.75 -3.98 9.96
CA VAL A 110 -6.31 -4.05 9.70
C VAL A 110 -5.49 -3.86 10.98
N GLN A 111 -5.81 -2.87 11.80
CA GLN A 111 -5.10 -2.58 13.04
C GLN A 111 -5.28 -3.72 14.06
N ASN A 112 -6.48 -4.31 14.18
CA ASN A 112 -6.69 -5.47 15.06
C ASN A 112 -5.95 -6.72 14.58
N TYR A 113 -5.86 -6.94 13.26
CA TYR A 113 -5.02 -7.99 12.72
C TYR A 113 -3.55 -7.82 13.15
N PHE A 114 -3.01 -6.60 13.01
CA PHE A 114 -1.64 -6.33 13.40
C PHE A 114 -1.42 -6.35 14.91
N ALA A 115 -2.40 -5.91 15.71
CA ALA A 115 -2.38 -6.06 17.17
C ALA A 115 -2.23 -7.53 17.57
N HIS A 116 -2.93 -8.45 16.89
CA HIS A 116 -2.79 -9.88 17.11
C HIS A 116 -1.40 -10.42 16.74
N GLN A 117 -0.80 -9.93 15.64
CA GLN A 117 0.58 -10.30 15.29
C GLN A 117 1.56 -9.81 16.36
N ILE A 118 1.39 -8.59 16.87
CA ILE A 118 2.19 -8.03 17.95
C ILE A 118 2.05 -8.87 19.23
N TYR A 119 0.83 -9.31 19.57
CA TYR A 119 0.60 -10.19 20.72
C TYR A 119 1.39 -11.49 20.61
N LYS A 120 1.31 -12.15 19.44
CA LYS A 120 2.04 -13.42 19.19
C LYS A 120 3.55 -13.27 19.34
N LEU A 121 4.11 -12.14 18.92
CA LEU A 121 5.56 -11.88 18.97
C LEU A 121 6.03 -11.40 20.34
N SER A 122 5.30 -10.47 20.97
CA SER A 122 5.71 -9.84 22.22
C SER A 122 5.32 -10.63 23.48
N LYS A 123 4.33 -11.54 23.39
CA LYS A 123 3.68 -12.23 24.52
C LYS A 123 3.06 -11.32 25.61
N SER A 124 3.11 -10.00 25.43
CA SER A 124 2.48 -9.01 26.32
C SER A 124 1.14 -8.55 25.74
N LYS A 125 0.13 -8.39 26.61
CA LYS A 125 -1.23 -8.00 26.22
C LYS A 125 -1.45 -6.48 26.20
N THR A 126 -0.57 -5.70 26.82
CA THR A 126 -0.78 -4.26 27.03
C THR A 126 -0.85 -3.47 25.72
N MET A 127 0.11 -3.66 24.81
CA MET A 127 0.15 -2.94 23.54
C MET A 127 -0.99 -3.35 22.59
N PRO A 128 -1.27 -4.66 22.36
CA PRO A 128 -2.42 -5.08 21.58
C PRO A 128 -3.74 -4.53 22.11
N PHE A 129 -3.94 -4.54 23.43
CA PHE A 129 -5.14 -3.99 24.05
C PHE A 129 -5.30 -2.49 23.76
N LEU A 130 -4.22 -1.72 23.89
CA LEU A 130 -4.22 -0.28 23.60
C LEU A 130 -4.53 0.00 22.11
N ILE A 131 -3.94 -0.77 21.20
CA ILE A 131 -4.22 -0.66 19.75
C ILE A 131 -5.69 -0.97 19.46
N SER A 132 -6.22 -2.07 20.00
CA SER A 132 -7.63 -2.44 19.84
C SER A 132 -8.58 -1.38 20.39
N LEU A 133 -8.27 -0.80 21.56
CA LEU A 133 -9.05 0.29 22.13
C LEU A 133 -9.07 1.51 21.22
N LEU A 134 -7.89 2.00 20.79
CA LEU A 134 -7.78 3.15 19.89
C LEU A 134 -8.46 2.91 18.54
N SER A 135 -8.33 1.72 17.97
CA SER A 135 -9.01 1.35 16.72
C SER A 135 -10.53 1.37 16.84
N THR A 136 -11.06 1.01 18.00
CA THR A 136 -12.50 1.02 18.29
C THR A 136 -13.01 2.45 18.46
N THR A 137 -12.23 3.30 19.15
CA THR A 137 -12.55 4.74 19.25
C THR A 137 -12.50 5.41 17.88
N GLN A 138 -11.51 5.09 17.04
CA GLN A 138 -11.43 5.57 15.66
C GLN A 138 -12.66 5.13 14.84
N LEU A 139 -13.11 3.88 14.98
CA LEU A 139 -14.31 3.38 14.30
C LEU A 139 -15.56 4.16 14.72
N ALA A 140 -15.79 4.31 16.02
CA ALA A 140 -16.91 5.07 16.55
C ALA A 140 -16.85 6.54 16.10
N GLY A 141 -15.67 7.16 16.13
CA GLY A 141 -15.43 8.52 15.65
C GLY A 141 -15.68 8.68 14.15
N GLY A 142 -15.29 7.70 13.33
CA GLY A 142 -15.52 7.69 11.89
C GLY A 142 -17.00 7.56 11.55
N ILE A 143 -17.75 6.70 12.25
CA ILE A 143 -19.20 6.59 12.10
C ILE A 143 -19.89 7.91 12.51
N ALA A 144 -19.55 8.45 13.69
CA ALA A 144 -20.11 9.72 14.16
C ALA A 144 -19.81 10.87 13.18
N SER A 145 -18.58 10.95 12.66
CA SER A 145 -18.20 11.94 11.66
C SER A 145 -18.98 11.79 10.36
N GLY A 146 -19.19 10.55 9.91
CA GLY A 146 -20.00 10.26 8.72
C GLY A 146 -21.45 10.71 8.87
N VAL A 147 -22.08 10.45 10.03
CA VAL A 147 -23.45 10.89 10.31
C VAL A 147 -23.54 12.41 10.34
N ILE A 148 -22.62 13.09 11.04
CA ILE A 148 -22.59 14.56 11.09
C ILE A 148 -22.42 15.16 9.68
N GLN A 149 -21.54 14.57 8.86
CA GLN A 149 -21.33 15.04 7.47
C GLN A 149 -22.54 14.75 6.57
N HIS A 150 -23.25 13.64 6.81
CA HIS A 150 -24.50 13.34 6.12
C HIS A 150 -25.61 14.35 6.44
N ASP A 151 -25.65 14.90 7.66
CA ASP A 151 -26.67 15.89 8.03
C ASP A 151 -26.36 17.28 7.46
N VAL A 152 -25.08 17.57 7.21
CA VAL A 152 -24.60 18.87 6.72
C VAL A 152 -24.52 18.93 5.19
N LEU A 153 -24.14 17.84 4.53
CA LEU A 153 -23.94 17.63 3.08
C LEU A 153 -23.07 18.66 2.32
N ILE A 154 -22.45 19.62 3.00
CA ILE A 154 -21.72 20.73 2.39
C ILE A 154 -20.31 20.87 2.99
N PHE A 155 -19.26 20.90 2.16
CA PHE A 155 -17.85 20.99 2.57
C PHE A 155 -17.48 22.35 3.17
N SER A 156 -18.09 23.47 2.76
CA SER A 156 -17.85 24.80 3.33
C SER A 156 -18.18 24.87 4.82
N LYS A 157 -19.09 24.01 5.29
CA LYS A 157 -19.47 23.88 6.69
C LYS A 157 -18.54 22.96 7.49
N PHE A 158 -17.44 22.47 6.89
CA PHE A 158 -16.46 21.65 7.59
C PHE A 158 -15.79 22.37 8.76
N SER A 159 -15.74 23.71 8.73
CA SER A 159 -15.25 24.53 9.86
C SER A 159 -16.26 24.65 11.01
N GLU A 160 -17.48 24.10 10.88
CA GLU A 160 -18.44 24.08 11.97
C GLU A 160 -17.90 23.23 13.14
N ARG A 161 -18.11 23.74 14.35
CA ARG A 161 -17.61 23.13 15.59
C ARG A 161 -17.95 21.64 15.70
N ASN A 162 -19.15 21.24 15.29
CA ASN A 162 -19.60 19.85 15.39
C ASN A 162 -18.84 18.92 14.42
N VAL A 163 -18.58 19.37 13.20
CA VAL A 163 -17.81 18.63 12.18
C VAL A 163 -16.35 18.50 12.61
N LEU A 164 -15.77 19.58 13.16
CA LEU A 164 -14.39 19.58 13.63
C LEU A 164 -14.19 18.66 14.85
N ILE A 165 -15.14 18.66 15.79
CA ILE A 165 -15.13 17.75 16.95
C ILE A 165 -15.22 16.30 16.48
N GLY A 166 -16.16 15.97 15.58
CA GLY A 166 -16.27 14.62 15.01
C GLY A 166 -14.97 14.18 14.34
N THR A 167 -14.43 15.04 13.47
CA THR A 167 -13.16 14.82 12.77
C THR A 167 -12.00 14.59 13.74
N GLY A 168 -11.95 15.32 14.86
CA GLY A 168 -10.96 15.12 15.91
C GLY A 168 -11.09 13.77 16.62
N ILE A 169 -12.31 13.37 16.97
CA ILE A 169 -12.59 12.07 17.61
C ILE A 169 -12.22 10.91 16.67
N TRP A 170 -12.36 11.09 15.35
CA TRP A 170 -11.91 10.11 14.36
C TRP A 170 -10.39 10.10 14.19
N ASN A 171 -9.77 11.25 13.93
CA ASN A 171 -8.37 11.33 13.49
C ASN A 171 -7.35 11.25 14.63
N CYS A 172 -7.64 11.77 15.82
CA CYS A 172 -6.68 11.74 16.92
C CYS A 172 -6.36 10.29 17.37
N PRO A 173 -7.36 9.42 17.62
CA PRO A 173 -7.09 8.01 17.92
C PRO A 173 -6.42 7.28 16.74
N ALA A 174 -6.76 7.64 15.50
CA ALA A 174 -6.14 7.07 14.30
C ALA A 174 -4.63 7.34 14.25
N VAL A 175 -4.23 8.60 14.48
CA VAL A 175 -2.82 9.01 14.51
C VAL A 175 -2.07 8.28 15.63
N LEU A 176 -2.61 8.30 16.85
CA LEU A 176 -2.02 7.61 17.98
C LEU A 176 -1.86 6.11 17.71
N CYS A 177 -2.89 5.47 17.16
CA CYS A 177 -2.87 4.05 16.82
C CYS A 177 -1.78 3.75 15.80
N ASN A 178 -1.67 4.53 14.73
CA ASN A 178 -0.67 4.31 13.69
C ASN A 178 0.77 4.54 14.17
N ILE A 179 1.00 5.54 15.03
CA ILE A 179 2.32 5.77 15.64
C ILE A 179 2.69 4.58 16.52
N ILE A 180 1.81 4.15 17.42
CA ILE A 180 2.06 3.01 18.30
C ILE A 180 2.32 1.75 17.48
N LEU A 181 1.51 1.50 16.45
CA LEU A 181 1.66 0.35 15.57
C LEU A 181 3.02 0.36 14.86
N SER A 182 3.38 1.49 14.26
CA SER A 182 4.65 1.67 13.54
C SER A 182 5.85 1.48 14.47
N VAL A 183 5.81 2.10 15.67
CA VAL A 183 6.87 1.96 16.68
C VAL A 183 6.97 0.52 17.19
N CYS A 184 5.86 -0.14 17.50
CA CYS A 184 5.86 -1.53 17.97
C CYS A 184 6.45 -2.48 16.91
N MET A 185 6.09 -2.30 15.63
CA MET A 185 6.64 -3.10 14.55
C MET A 185 8.14 -2.84 14.34
N ALA A 186 8.56 -1.57 14.38
CA ALA A 186 9.98 -1.19 14.27
C ALA A 186 10.81 -1.73 15.45
N GLN A 187 10.29 -1.65 16.68
CA GLN A 187 10.95 -2.18 17.87
C GLN A 187 11.13 -3.69 17.80
N GLN A 188 10.15 -4.44 17.27
CA GLN A 188 10.27 -5.88 17.08
C GLN A 188 11.38 -6.23 16.09
N LEU A 189 11.49 -5.47 15.00
CA LEU A 189 12.59 -5.62 14.04
C LEU A 189 13.95 -5.39 14.71
N LEU A 190 14.05 -4.34 15.52
CA LEU A 190 15.29 -3.99 16.24
C LEU A 190 15.61 -4.92 17.41
N ARG A 191 14.64 -5.59 18.03
CA ARG A 191 14.90 -6.44 19.20
C ARG A 191 15.46 -7.81 18.82
N ASN A 192 15.19 -8.28 17.59
CA ASN A 192 15.74 -9.54 17.11
C ASN A 192 17.21 -9.39 16.73
N ARG A 193 18.11 -9.93 17.58
CA ARG A 193 19.57 -9.83 17.42
C ARG A 193 20.05 -10.42 16.08
N SER A 194 19.44 -11.53 15.63
CA SER A 194 19.74 -12.16 14.35
C SER A 194 19.41 -11.25 13.16
N TRP A 195 18.35 -10.44 13.27
CA TRP A 195 17.90 -9.52 12.23
C TRP A 195 18.72 -8.23 12.16
N LYS A 196 19.31 -7.82 13.28
CA LYS A 196 20.26 -6.71 13.35
C LYS A 196 21.62 -7.03 12.75
N LEU A 197 22.14 -8.24 12.95
CA LEU A 197 23.46 -8.63 12.45
C LEU A 197 23.43 -9.12 10.99
N ALA A 198 22.29 -9.60 10.50
CA ALA A 198 22.11 -10.02 9.12
C ALA A 198 20.79 -9.44 8.55
N PRO A 199 20.79 -8.19 8.05
CA PRO A 199 19.61 -7.60 7.40
C PRO A 199 19.15 -8.36 6.14
N ALA A 200 19.99 -9.25 5.60
CA ALA A 200 19.60 -10.21 4.55
C ALA A 200 18.69 -11.34 5.07
N GLN A 201 18.72 -11.63 6.38
CA GLN A 201 17.92 -12.71 7.01
C GLN A 201 16.62 -12.21 7.66
N THR A 202 16.35 -10.91 7.65
CA THR A 202 15.02 -10.40 8.02
C THR A 202 14.00 -10.83 6.97
N PRO A 203 12.86 -11.42 7.37
CA PRO A 203 11.81 -11.73 6.41
C PRO A 203 11.32 -10.43 5.77
N LEU A 204 11.33 -10.40 4.43
CA LEU A 204 10.94 -9.24 3.63
C LEU A 204 9.57 -8.68 4.04
N SER A 205 8.66 -9.55 4.48
CA SER A 205 7.34 -9.18 5.01
C SER A 205 7.38 -8.24 6.18
N ILE A 206 8.30 -8.43 7.12
CA ILE A 206 8.40 -7.57 8.30
C ILE A 206 9.00 -6.22 7.91
N ARG A 207 9.97 -6.20 6.98
CA ARG A 207 10.57 -4.94 6.48
C ARG A 207 9.58 -4.10 5.71
N LEU A 208 8.87 -4.70 4.75
CA LEU A 208 7.82 -4.03 3.99
C LEU A 208 6.69 -3.56 4.91
N LEU A 209 6.31 -4.37 5.90
CA LEU A 209 5.29 -3.99 6.85
C LEU A 209 5.70 -2.78 7.71
N VAL A 210 6.94 -2.73 8.20
CA VAL A 210 7.47 -1.59 8.96
C VAL A 210 7.50 -0.33 8.10
N GLN A 211 7.99 -0.44 6.86
CA GLN A 211 8.08 0.69 5.94
C GLN A 211 6.69 1.23 5.57
N SER A 212 5.78 0.36 5.15
CA SER A 212 4.42 0.74 4.76
C SER A 212 3.61 1.25 5.97
N GLY A 213 3.77 0.65 7.15
CA GLY A 213 3.15 1.13 8.38
C GLY A 213 3.63 2.51 8.81
N ALA A 214 4.92 2.83 8.60
CA ALA A 214 5.45 4.18 8.82
C ALA A 214 4.86 5.20 7.83
N VAL A 215 4.68 4.82 6.56
CA VAL A 215 4.02 5.68 5.56
C VAL A 215 2.58 5.99 5.97
N VAL A 216 1.81 5.00 6.42
CA VAL A 216 0.43 5.22 6.90
C VAL A 216 0.39 6.13 8.13
N ALA A 217 1.36 6.00 9.06
CA ALA A 217 1.46 6.90 10.20
C ALA A 217 1.74 8.36 9.78
N VAL A 218 2.67 8.56 8.84
CA VAL A 218 2.96 9.89 8.28
C VAL A 218 1.73 10.47 7.59
N LEU A 219 1.03 9.69 6.77
CA LEU A 219 -0.20 10.11 6.11
C LEU A 219 -1.29 10.51 7.11
N ALA A 220 -1.46 9.74 8.20
CA ALA A 220 -2.43 10.06 9.23
C ALA A 220 -2.09 11.36 9.98
N ILE A 221 -0.80 11.58 10.30
CA ILE A 221 -0.32 12.82 10.92
C ILE A 221 -0.57 14.01 10.00
N LEU A 222 -0.20 13.89 8.72
CA LEU A 222 -0.46 14.92 7.72
C LEU A 222 -1.96 15.21 7.61
N ASN A 223 -2.80 14.18 7.59
CA ASN A 223 -4.24 14.35 7.54
C ASN A 223 -4.76 15.16 8.74
N LEU A 224 -4.35 14.80 9.95
CA LEU A 224 -4.75 15.51 11.17
C LEU A 224 -4.29 16.97 11.15
N ILE A 225 -3.03 17.24 10.80
CA ILE A 225 -2.49 18.60 10.75
C ILE A 225 -3.25 19.44 9.72
N LEU A 226 -3.49 18.90 8.52
CA LEU A 226 -4.20 19.60 7.45
C LEU A 226 -5.67 19.83 7.79
N SER A 227 -6.33 18.91 8.52
CA SER A 227 -7.73 19.06 8.95
C SER A 227 -7.93 20.18 9.98
N PHE A 228 -6.91 20.52 10.76
CA PHE A 228 -6.98 21.56 11.80
C PHE A 228 -6.22 22.85 11.43
N LEU A 229 -5.75 22.96 10.18
CA LEU A 229 -5.02 24.13 9.72
C LEU A 229 -5.96 25.34 9.60
N PRO A 230 -5.65 26.49 10.24
CA PRO A 230 -6.49 27.68 10.13
C PRO A 230 -6.41 28.32 8.74
N GLY A 231 -7.55 28.72 8.18
CA GLY A 231 -7.62 29.47 6.92
C GLY A 231 -9.05 29.90 6.56
N GLU A 232 -9.18 31.04 5.89
CA GLU A 232 -10.43 31.53 5.30
C GLU A 232 -10.24 31.74 3.78
N PRO A 233 -10.93 30.98 2.90
CA PRO A 233 -11.82 29.84 3.19
C PRO A 233 -11.06 28.62 3.75
N PRO A 234 -11.76 27.65 4.38
CA PRO A 234 -11.13 26.47 4.96
C PRO A 234 -10.30 25.72 3.92
N PRO A 235 -9.01 25.43 4.18
CA PRO A 235 -8.18 24.72 3.21
C PRO A 235 -8.68 23.28 2.99
N THR A 236 -8.91 22.89 1.73
CA THR A 236 -9.38 21.54 1.36
C THR A 236 -8.26 20.49 1.23
N TYR A 237 -7.02 20.85 1.57
CA TYR A 237 -5.84 19.99 1.41
C TYR A 237 -5.95 18.64 2.15
N TRP A 238 -6.68 18.59 3.26
CA TRP A 238 -6.91 17.37 4.04
C TRP A 238 -7.69 16.29 3.27
N GLN A 239 -8.47 16.68 2.26
CA GLN A 239 -9.27 15.74 1.47
C GLN A 239 -8.39 14.76 0.70
N ALA A 240 -7.28 15.24 0.13
CA ALA A 240 -6.33 14.41 -0.61
C ALA A 240 -5.75 13.30 0.27
N THR A 241 -5.27 13.66 1.48
CA THR A 241 -4.70 12.71 2.44
C THR A 241 -5.75 11.76 3.00
N SER A 242 -6.99 12.24 3.21
CA SER A 242 -8.10 11.41 3.68
C SER A 242 -8.51 10.35 2.65
N CYS A 243 -8.55 10.68 1.36
CA CYS A 243 -8.91 9.76 0.28
C CYS A 243 -7.95 8.56 0.16
N ILE A 244 -6.66 8.77 0.43
CA ILE A 244 -5.63 7.74 0.27
C ILE A 244 -5.40 6.89 1.53
N LEU A 245 -5.91 7.32 2.69
CA LEU A 245 -5.67 6.65 3.97
C LEU A 245 -6.16 5.20 3.98
N ALA A 246 -7.40 4.97 3.49
CA ALA A 246 -7.98 3.64 3.34
C ALA A 246 -7.12 2.71 2.47
N GLY A 247 -6.72 3.22 1.30
CA GLY A 247 -5.81 2.51 0.40
C GLY A 247 -4.48 2.18 1.10
N GLY A 248 -3.96 3.09 1.92
CA GLY A 248 -2.76 2.85 2.73
C GLY A 248 -2.91 1.67 3.69
N TYR A 249 -4.02 1.59 4.42
CA TYR A 249 -4.29 0.47 5.35
C TYR A 249 -4.38 -0.88 4.61
N THR A 250 -5.17 -0.95 3.54
CA THR A 250 -5.41 -2.19 2.81
C THR A 250 -4.17 -2.65 2.06
N ASN A 251 -3.44 -1.74 1.41
CA ASN A 251 -2.16 -2.07 0.75
C ASN A 251 -1.10 -2.53 1.75
N THR A 252 -1.01 -1.91 2.93
CA THR A 252 -0.06 -2.34 3.97
C THR A 252 -0.38 -3.74 4.47
N PHE A 253 -1.67 -4.05 4.65
CA PHE A 253 -2.14 -5.37 5.03
C PHE A 253 -1.78 -6.44 4.00
N LEU A 254 -2.16 -6.24 2.73
CA LEU A 254 -1.87 -7.22 1.66
C LEU A 254 -0.38 -7.34 1.36
N ALA A 255 0.39 -6.24 1.39
CA ALA A 255 1.85 -6.29 1.23
C ALA A 255 2.51 -7.19 2.29
N GLY A 256 2.03 -7.12 3.53
CA GLY A 256 2.48 -8.00 4.61
C GLY A 256 2.17 -9.48 4.36
N LEU A 257 1.00 -9.78 3.78
CA LEU A 257 0.60 -11.15 3.42
C LEU A 257 1.40 -11.70 2.25
N ASN A 258 1.53 -10.94 1.16
CA ASN A 258 2.25 -11.36 -0.04
C ASN A 258 3.72 -11.65 0.26
N ALA A 259 4.31 -10.85 1.13
CA ALA A 259 5.68 -11.07 1.52
C ALA A 259 5.86 -12.26 2.50
N ARG A 260 4.80 -12.72 3.18
CA ARG A 260 4.84 -14.02 3.88
C ARG A 260 4.83 -15.16 2.87
N ILE A 261 3.93 -15.09 1.91
CA ILE A 261 3.79 -16.10 0.85
C ILE A 261 5.10 -16.29 0.08
N ARG A 262 5.79 -15.20 -0.26
CA ARG A 262 7.10 -15.25 -0.94
C ARG A 262 8.17 -16.07 -0.19
N ILE A 263 8.04 -16.23 1.13
CA ILE A 263 8.95 -17.05 1.93
C ILE A 263 8.61 -18.55 1.80
N TRP A 264 7.33 -18.89 1.58
CA TRP A 264 6.86 -20.27 1.48
C TRP A 264 6.98 -20.85 0.07
N HIS A 265 6.97 -19.99 -0.96
CA HIS A 265 7.06 -20.38 -2.37
C HIS A 265 8.14 -19.59 -3.12
N PRO A 266 9.44 -19.85 -2.88
CA PRO A 266 10.53 -19.18 -3.60
C PRO A 266 10.47 -19.44 -5.12
N ASP A 267 10.08 -20.66 -5.51
CA ASP A 267 10.02 -21.13 -6.91
C ASP A 267 9.05 -20.31 -7.79
N PHE A 268 7.99 -19.74 -7.20
CA PHE A 268 6.99 -18.94 -7.92
C PHE A 268 7.51 -17.56 -8.38
N THR A 269 8.65 -17.12 -7.85
CA THR A 269 9.26 -15.82 -8.18
C THR A 269 10.64 -15.89 -8.80
N GLU A 270 11.31 -17.04 -8.73
CA GLU A 270 12.58 -17.21 -9.43
C GLU A 270 12.40 -17.04 -10.94
N GLU A 271 11.32 -17.57 -11.52
CA GLU A 271 11.06 -17.46 -12.97
C GLU A 271 10.87 -16.01 -13.45
N SER A 272 10.24 -15.13 -12.66
CA SER A 272 10.08 -13.70 -13.02
C SER A 272 11.35 -12.87 -12.78
N TYR A 273 12.15 -13.23 -11.77
CA TYR A 273 13.42 -12.54 -11.47
C TYR A 273 14.54 -12.97 -12.43
N TYR A 274 14.56 -14.23 -12.90
CA TYR A 274 15.48 -14.67 -13.95
C TYR A 274 15.16 -14.03 -15.30
N LEU A 275 13.89 -13.78 -15.63
CA LEU A 275 13.52 -13.09 -16.87
C LEU A 275 13.90 -11.59 -16.85
N ASP A 276 13.78 -10.91 -15.71
CA ASP A 276 14.15 -9.49 -15.57
C ASP A 276 15.67 -9.28 -15.37
N SER A 277 16.35 -10.27 -14.77
CA SER A 277 17.82 -10.29 -14.69
C SER A 277 18.44 -10.67 -16.05
N ALA A 278 17.90 -11.67 -16.76
CA ALA A 278 18.37 -12.04 -18.10
C ALA A 278 18.17 -10.92 -19.14
N SER A 279 17.10 -10.12 -19.02
CA SER A 279 16.90 -8.94 -19.88
C SER A 279 17.92 -7.83 -19.59
N ASN A 280 18.32 -7.64 -18.33
CA ASN A 280 19.36 -6.69 -17.94
C ASN A 280 20.78 -7.14 -18.30
N TYR A 281 21.03 -8.45 -18.40
CA TYR A 281 22.32 -8.97 -18.91
C TYR A 281 22.47 -8.84 -20.42
N GLN A 282 21.38 -8.75 -21.19
CA GLN A 282 21.45 -8.60 -22.65
C GLN A 282 21.79 -7.17 -23.13
N HIS A 283 21.83 -6.16 -22.25
CA HIS A 283 22.18 -4.80 -22.64
C HIS A 283 23.56 -4.29 -22.19
N THR A 284 24.37 -5.14 -21.55
CA THR A 284 25.78 -4.84 -21.24
C THR A 284 26.70 -5.95 -21.71
N GLU A 285 26.88 -6.04 -23.03
CA GLU A 285 27.97 -6.78 -23.65
C GLU A 285 29.25 -5.91 -23.64
N PRO A 286 30.30 -6.22 -22.86
CA PRO A 286 31.66 -5.93 -23.26
C PRO A 286 32.16 -7.09 -24.12
N ARG A 287 32.36 -6.82 -25.41
CA ARG A 287 32.95 -7.74 -26.40
C ARG A 287 34.06 -8.62 -25.78
N PRO A 288 33.97 -9.96 -25.86
CA PRO A 288 35.09 -10.80 -25.48
C PRO A 288 36.20 -10.68 -26.54
N THR A 289 37.38 -10.29 -26.07
CA THR A 289 38.58 -10.25 -26.93
C THR A 289 38.98 -11.69 -27.25
N ILE A 290 39.09 -12.01 -28.54
CA ILE A 290 39.32 -13.32 -29.19
C ILE A 290 40.49 -14.16 -28.60
N ARG A 291 41.34 -13.59 -27.73
CA ARG A 291 42.47 -14.28 -27.10
C ARG A 291 42.09 -15.30 -26.03
N SER A 292 41.00 -15.12 -25.28
CA SER A 292 40.66 -16.06 -24.18
C SER A 292 40.05 -17.37 -24.68
N ALA A 293 39.23 -17.33 -25.74
CA ALA A 293 38.64 -18.52 -26.34
C ALA A 293 39.69 -19.42 -27.03
N LEU A 294 40.73 -18.82 -27.61
CA LEU A 294 41.78 -19.57 -28.31
C LEU A 294 42.77 -20.24 -27.33
N VAL A 295 42.99 -19.65 -26.16
CA VAL A 295 43.80 -20.25 -25.08
C VAL A 295 43.07 -21.43 -24.45
N PHE A 296 41.76 -21.33 -24.24
CA PHE A 296 40.97 -22.45 -23.70
C PHE A 296 40.89 -23.63 -24.67
N ALA A 297 40.75 -23.36 -25.98
CA ALA A 297 40.69 -24.40 -27.01
C ALA A 297 42.05 -25.09 -27.27
N LEU A 298 43.18 -24.42 -27.03
CA LEU A 298 44.51 -25.02 -27.13
C LEU A 298 44.84 -25.92 -25.93
N ASP A 299 44.35 -25.57 -24.74
CA ASP A 299 44.54 -26.37 -23.52
C ASP A 299 43.76 -27.70 -23.56
N SER A 300 42.56 -27.69 -24.18
CA SER A 300 41.75 -28.91 -24.32
C SER A 300 42.34 -29.92 -25.33
N ARG A 301 43.15 -29.46 -26.29
CA ARG A 301 43.79 -30.34 -27.28
C ARG A 301 44.99 -31.10 -26.71
N GLY A 302 45.78 -30.47 -25.85
CA GLY A 302 46.93 -31.12 -25.19
C GLY A 302 46.50 -32.23 -24.22
N ALA A 303 45.37 -32.06 -23.53
CA ALA A 303 44.81 -33.09 -22.64
C ALA A 303 44.31 -34.33 -23.40
N LEU A 304 43.72 -34.13 -24.59
CA LEU A 304 43.21 -35.24 -25.41
C LEU A 304 44.32 -36.08 -26.07
N GLU A 305 45.45 -35.46 -26.45
CA GLU A 305 46.59 -36.22 -27.00
C GLU A 305 47.28 -37.07 -25.93
N GLN A 306 47.41 -36.57 -24.68
CA GLN A 306 48.01 -37.34 -23.59
C GLN A 306 47.16 -38.54 -23.17
N ASP A 307 45.84 -38.39 -23.12
CA ASP A 307 44.95 -39.53 -22.81
C ASP A 307 44.98 -40.58 -23.93
N MET A 308 45.03 -40.16 -25.21
CA MET A 308 45.07 -41.10 -26.34
C MET A 308 46.37 -41.92 -26.38
N THR A 309 47.52 -41.32 -26.08
CA THR A 309 48.79 -42.07 -25.97
C THR A 309 48.81 -43.04 -24.80
N ARG A 310 48.12 -42.70 -23.70
CA ARG A 310 48.03 -43.55 -22.50
C ARG A 310 47.17 -44.79 -22.74
N PHE A 311 46.11 -44.65 -23.53
CA PHE A 311 45.26 -45.77 -23.94
C PHE A 311 45.96 -46.70 -24.94
N GLU A 312 46.81 -46.18 -25.84
CA GLU A 312 47.59 -47.02 -26.77
C GLU A 312 48.69 -47.83 -26.03
N GLU A 313 49.35 -47.26 -25.02
CA GLU A 313 50.34 -47.99 -24.21
C GLU A 313 49.69 -49.08 -23.32
N GLU A 314 48.47 -48.86 -22.80
CA GLU A 314 47.73 -49.87 -22.03
C GLU A 314 47.23 -51.04 -22.91
N ASP A 315 46.82 -50.78 -24.15
CA ASP A 315 46.33 -51.83 -25.07
C ASP A 315 47.48 -52.69 -25.64
N GLU A 316 48.70 -52.15 -25.77
CA GLU A 316 49.88 -52.93 -26.18
C GLU A 316 50.38 -53.86 -25.06
N HIS A 317 50.23 -53.45 -23.79
CA HIS A 317 50.56 -54.28 -22.63
C HIS A 317 49.58 -55.45 -22.43
N LEU A 318 48.33 -55.32 -22.86
CA LEU A 318 47.33 -56.38 -22.79
C LEU A 318 47.43 -57.42 -23.92
N ARG A 319 48.22 -57.15 -24.97
CA ARG A 319 48.40 -58.02 -26.14
C ARG A 319 49.72 -58.82 -26.15
N ARG A 320 50.60 -58.68 -25.15
CA ARG A 320 51.84 -59.47 -25.02
C ARG A 320 51.74 -60.55 -23.95
#